data_AF-A0A831LUC8-F1
#
_entry.id   AF-A0A831LUC8-F1
#
_cell.length_a   1.000
_cell.length_b   1.000
_cell.length_c   1.000
_cell.angle_alpha   90.00
_cell.angle_beta   90.00
_cell.angle_gamma   90.00
#
_symmetry.space_group_name_H-M   'P 1'
#
loop_
_entity.id
_entity.type
_entity.pdbx_description
1 polymer ?
#
loop_
_entity_poly.entity_id
_entity_poly.type
_entity_poly.pdbx_seq_one_letter_code
_entity_poly.pdbx_strand_id
1 'polypeptide(L)'
;KSKYTKFILDAVKAKGHGQVVNRSEIIQDDHGLEYMNPGGTRLEPEWVTVILAALVYSGDIVLAIPGKKFDATGLPQLAATGMDELTRFKHLEQPKEWNLPALKALFELLGMTPGMAQLVTQGKDEPVQNLQQAVGKIVKRIVMTQQTLREGLSFWGMDLLAGTDLASQASGLDEAKGFFESLQAYSTPGKLKNFRYSAPEVLAHEKAIKALDELDALREFIMDHSATASWLSTAEAVLPADHDWVDRMKTTRRDVLDTLKQADRTKLASQSQSIGARLQKLKKEYTVAYIGLHTKARLGVNDDKRKAGLLNDQRVQVLEKLAIVELMPKQQLIEYKNRLAGLKSCFALTEQNLDATPICPHCQFRPAAESGVSGSGLLVAGSQQLDQMDEQLDRIVEQWTKTLLNNLEDPMTQANIKELLHEDDKTVIQSFMASKELPEPIDGNFVQTLKTVLAGLQKVPVKKAELIKLVSNLGPSTPEELKRAISDYVDSLTRGKDINKVRIVLE
;
A
#
# COMPACT_ATOMS: atom_id res chain seq x y z
N LYS A 1 -49.18 20.34 -39.35
CA LYS A 1 -48.39 20.60 -40.60
C LYS A 1 -49.05 21.75 -41.37
N SER A 2 -48.28 22.56 -42.09
CA SER A 2 -48.75 23.74 -42.87
C SER A 2 -49.61 23.36 -44.08
N LYS A 3 -50.39 24.31 -44.62
CA LYS A 3 -51.21 24.12 -45.83
C LYS A 3 -50.37 23.72 -47.06
N TYR A 4 -49.15 24.27 -47.18
CA TYR A 4 -48.25 24.01 -48.29
C TYR A 4 -47.62 22.62 -48.22
N THR A 5 -47.22 22.17 -47.02
CA THR A 5 -46.70 20.81 -46.85
C THR A 5 -47.79 19.75 -47.02
N LYS A 6 -49.03 20.06 -46.64
CA LYS A 6 -50.16 19.14 -46.81
C LYS A 6 -50.40 18.80 -48.28
N PHE A 7 -50.38 19.79 -49.18
CA PHE A 7 -50.50 19.56 -50.63
C PHE A 7 -49.47 18.55 -51.16
N ILE A 8 -48.20 18.76 -50.83
CA ILE A 8 -47.09 17.90 -51.26
C ILE A 8 -47.24 16.49 -50.67
N LEU A 9 -47.58 16.39 -49.38
CA LEU A 9 -47.73 15.09 -48.72
C LEU A 9 -48.93 14.31 -49.22
N ASP A 10 -50.05 14.97 -49.50
CA ASP A 10 -51.24 14.33 -50.06
C ASP A 10 -50.95 13.81 -51.48
N ALA A 11 -50.22 14.58 -52.31
CA ALA A 11 -49.76 14.14 -53.62
C ALA A 11 -48.83 12.91 -53.55
N VAL A 12 -47.87 12.90 -52.61
CA VAL A 12 -46.95 11.76 -52.40
C VAL A 12 -47.66 10.54 -51.85
N LYS A 13 -48.63 10.70 -50.94
CA LYS A 13 -49.43 9.60 -50.37
C LYS A 13 -50.44 9.01 -51.35
N ALA A 14 -50.93 9.79 -52.30
CA ALA A 14 -51.85 9.31 -53.33
C ALA A 14 -51.18 8.33 -54.32
N LYS A 15 -49.84 8.30 -54.36
CA LYS A 15 -49.06 7.33 -55.15
C LYS A 15 -48.94 6.00 -54.39
N GLY A 16 -48.99 4.88 -55.12
CA GLY A 16 -48.77 3.55 -54.54
C GLY A 16 -47.31 3.30 -54.13
N HIS A 17 -47.05 2.21 -53.40
CA HIS A 17 -45.69 1.83 -53.02
C HIS A 17 -44.78 1.69 -54.25
N GLY A 18 -43.61 2.33 -54.21
CA GLY A 18 -42.63 2.34 -55.32
C GLY A 18 -42.95 3.31 -56.46
N GLN A 19 -44.07 4.02 -56.40
CA GLN A 19 -44.39 5.09 -57.34
C GLN A 19 -43.84 6.43 -56.86
N VAL A 20 -43.55 7.32 -57.81
CA VAL A 20 -42.94 8.62 -57.57
C VAL A 20 -43.87 9.75 -58.04
N VAL A 21 -43.76 10.92 -57.42
CA VAL A 21 -44.44 12.14 -57.88
C VAL A 21 -43.45 12.96 -58.68
N ASN A 22 -43.68 13.12 -59.97
CA ASN A 22 -42.79 13.90 -60.82
C ASN A 22 -42.92 15.40 -60.53
N ARG A 23 -41.88 16.17 -60.85
CA ARG A 23 -41.89 17.63 -60.69
C ARG A 23 -43.09 18.30 -61.35
N SER A 24 -43.45 17.88 -62.56
CA SER A 24 -44.59 18.42 -63.32
C SER A 24 -45.95 18.22 -62.64
N GLU A 25 -46.03 17.31 -61.65
CA GLU A 25 -47.23 17.07 -60.86
C GLU A 25 -47.35 18.03 -59.66
N ILE A 26 -46.24 18.65 -59.26
CA ILE A 26 -46.17 19.62 -58.16
C ILE A 26 -46.06 21.05 -58.69
N ILE A 27 -45.19 21.27 -59.68
CA ILE A 27 -44.90 22.55 -60.33
C ILE A 27 -45.54 22.55 -61.71
N GLN A 28 -46.33 23.58 -62.00
CA GLN A 28 -47.02 23.75 -63.27
C GLN A 28 -46.74 25.14 -63.82
N ASP A 29 -46.71 25.26 -65.15
CA ASP A 29 -46.62 26.54 -65.85
C ASP A 29 -47.97 27.27 -65.83
N ASP A 30 -47.93 28.56 -65.52
CA ASP A 30 -49.06 29.49 -65.64
C ASP A 30 -48.56 30.76 -66.35
N HIS A 31 -48.84 30.86 -67.65
CA HIS A 31 -48.47 31.98 -68.53
C HIS A 31 -46.95 32.25 -68.58
N GLY A 32 -46.14 31.20 -68.65
CA GLY A 32 -44.67 31.29 -68.76
C GLY A 32 -43.93 31.47 -67.44
N LEU A 33 -44.64 31.37 -66.31
CA LEU A 33 -44.08 31.36 -64.96
C LEU A 33 -44.48 30.07 -64.24
N GLU A 34 -43.53 29.44 -63.55
CA GLU A 34 -43.76 28.18 -62.85
C GLU A 34 -44.21 28.41 -61.41
N TYR A 35 -45.27 27.70 -61.00
CA TYR A 35 -45.78 27.75 -59.63
C TYR A 35 -46.21 26.37 -59.12
N MET A 36 -46.08 26.16 -57.81
CA MET A 36 -46.77 25.06 -57.14
C MET A 36 -48.24 25.38 -56.97
N ASN A 37 -49.09 24.49 -57.51
CA ASN A 37 -50.54 24.60 -57.46
C ASN A 37 -51.02 26.00 -57.92
N PRO A 38 -50.91 26.33 -59.22
CA PRO A 38 -51.24 27.66 -59.75
C PRO A 38 -52.69 28.10 -59.46
N GLY A 39 -53.62 27.14 -59.38
CA GLY A 39 -55.02 27.37 -59.00
C GLY A 39 -55.26 27.53 -57.50
N GLY A 40 -54.21 27.48 -56.67
CA GLY A 40 -54.32 27.55 -55.22
C GLY A 40 -53.25 28.45 -54.61
N THR A 41 -52.16 27.84 -54.11
CA THR A 41 -51.18 28.53 -53.27
C THR A 41 -50.12 29.36 -54.01
N ARG A 42 -49.95 29.14 -55.33
CA ARG A 42 -49.02 29.88 -56.21
C ARG A 42 -47.63 30.13 -55.62
N LEU A 43 -46.96 29.07 -55.15
CA LEU A 43 -45.63 29.21 -54.54
C LEU A 43 -44.52 29.00 -55.58
N GLU A 44 -43.50 29.85 -55.59
CA GLU A 44 -42.37 29.73 -56.52
C GLU A 44 -41.51 28.47 -56.25
N PRO A 45 -40.87 27.87 -57.28
CA PRO A 45 -40.10 26.62 -57.14
C PRO A 45 -38.98 26.66 -56.08
N GLU A 46 -38.37 27.82 -55.86
CA GLU A 46 -37.33 28.03 -54.84
C GLU A 46 -37.92 27.85 -53.43
N TRP A 47 -39.08 28.43 -53.16
CA TRP A 47 -39.77 28.29 -51.87
C TRP A 47 -40.32 26.88 -51.68
N VAL A 48 -40.78 26.24 -52.77
CA VAL A 48 -41.17 24.82 -52.74
C VAL A 48 -39.98 23.96 -52.34
N THR A 49 -38.78 24.25 -52.87
CA THR A 49 -37.55 23.53 -52.51
C THR A 49 -37.22 23.64 -51.02
N VAL A 50 -37.41 24.80 -50.40
CA VAL A 50 -37.25 24.97 -48.94
C VAL A 50 -38.25 24.09 -48.17
N ILE A 51 -39.48 24.01 -48.63
CA ILE A 51 -40.50 23.14 -48.04
C ILE A 51 -40.13 21.65 -48.22
N LEU A 52 -39.65 21.27 -49.40
CA LEU A 52 -39.16 19.92 -49.67
C LEU A 52 -37.98 19.57 -48.76
N ALA A 53 -37.02 20.48 -48.56
CA ALA A 53 -35.91 20.29 -47.63
C ALA A 53 -36.39 20.06 -46.18
N ALA A 54 -37.41 20.80 -45.74
CA ALA A 54 -38.03 20.59 -44.42
C ALA A 54 -38.74 19.22 -44.31
N LEU A 55 -39.40 18.77 -45.39
CA LEU A 55 -40.04 17.45 -45.44
C LEU A 55 -39.02 16.30 -45.56
N VAL A 56 -37.88 16.52 -46.21
CA VAL A 56 -36.73 15.60 -46.22
C VAL A 56 -36.15 15.50 -44.81
N TYR A 57 -35.96 16.62 -44.12
CA TYR A 57 -35.48 16.66 -42.74
C TYR A 57 -36.37 15.87 -41.77
N SER A 58 -37.70 16.00 -41.88
CA SER A 58 -38.66 15.24 -41.07
C SER A 58 -38.80 13.77 -41.50
N GLY A 59 -38.13 13.33 -42.57
CA GLY A 59 -38.22 11.96 -43.09
C GLY A 59 -39.58 11.64 -43.71
N ASP A 60 -40.32 12.66 -44.14
CA ASP A 60 -41.64 12.52 -44.74
C ASP A 60 -41.59 12.23 -46.24
N ILE A 61 -40.50 12.62 -46.93
CA ILE A 61 -40.27 12.40 -48.36
C ILE A 61 -38.79 12.13 -48.64
N VAL A 62 -38.49 11.58 -49.82
CA VAL A 62 -37.14 11.56 -50.41
C VAL A 62 -37.16 12.44 -51.65
N LEU A 63 -36.21 13.38 -51.73
CA LEU A 63 -36.05 14.29 -52.88
C LEU A 63 -35.03 13.70 -53.86
N ALA A 64 -35.42 13.49 -55.11
CA ALA A 64 -34.51 13.03 -56.15
C ALA A 64 -34.22 14.13 -57.18
N ILE A 65 -32.93 14.39 -57.42
CA ILE A 65 -32.43 15.24 -58.51
C ILE A 65 -31.64 14.37 -59.51
N PRO A 66 -31.26 14.87 -60.69
CA PRO A 66 -30.41 14.10 -61.61
C PRO A 66 -29.13 13.59 -60.93
N GLY A 67 -28.97 12.26 -60.87
CA GLY A 67 -27.79 11.60 -60.31
C GLY A 67 -27.69 11.53 -58.77
N LYS A 68 -28.60 12.15 -58.01
CA LYS A 68 -28.56 12.15 -56.53
C LYS A 68 -29.95 12.02 -55.90
N LYS A 69 -29.99 11.46 -54.69
CA LYS A 69 -31.19 11.42 -53.84
C LYS A 69 -30.86 11.92 -52.44
N PHE A 70 -31.80 12.60 -51.83
CA PHE A 70 -31.67 13.15 -50.49
C PHE A 70 -32.79 12.65 -49.59
N ASP A 71 -32.40 11.96 -48.53
CA ASP A 71 -33.26 11.61 -47.39
C ASP A 71 -32.82 12.39 -46.15
N ALA A 72 -33.45 12.14 -45.00
CA ALA A 72 -33.14 12.84 -43.75
C ALA A 72 -31.66 12.74 -43.31
N THR A 73 -30.92 11.70 -43.73
CA THR A 73 -29.49 11.52 -43.43
C THR A 73 -28.58 12.32 -44.37
N GLY A 74 -29.05 12.58 -45.60
CA GLY A 74 -28.35 13.36 -46.63
C GLY A 74 -28.54 14.88 -46.53
N LEU A 75 -29.11 15.41 -45.44
CA LEU A 75 -29.41 16.85 -45.30
C LEU A 75 -28.19 17.77 -45.50
N PRO A 76 -26.98 17.47 -45.00
CA PRO A 76 -25.81 18.32 -45.26
C PRO A 76 -25.49 18.42 -46.75
N GLN A 77 -25.65 17.33 -47.51
CA GLN A 77 -25.44 17.33 -48.96
C GLN A 77 -26.54 18.09 -49.69
N LEU A 78 -27.80 17.97 -49.24
CA LEU A 78 -28.92 18.75 -49.77
C LEU A 78 -28.66 20.25 -49.58
N ALA A 79 -28.23 20.66 -48.37
CA ALA A 79 -27.93 22.05 -48.06
C ALA A 79 -26.73 22.61 -48.85
N ALA A 80 -25.78 21.75 -49.23
CA ALA A 80 -24.62 22.11 -50.05
C ALA A 80 -24.92 22.09 -51.57
N THR A 81 -26.12 21.71 -52.00
CA THR A 81 -26.51 21.66 -53.41
C THR A 81 -27.10 23.01 -53.84
N GLY A 82 -26.71 23.50 -55.02
CA GLY A 82 -27.16 24.80 -55.53
C GLY A 82 -28.66 24.85 -55.83
N MET A 83 -29.29 25.99 -55.58
CA MET A 83 -30.75 26.15 -55.76
C MET A 83 -31.19 25.86 -57.20
N ASP A 84 -30.39 26.23 -58.22
CA ASP A 84 -30.66 25.96 -59.64
C ASP A 84 -30.75 24.46 -59.96
N GLU A 85 -30.04 23.61 -59.21
CA GLU A 85 -30.12 22.16 -59.34
C GLU A 85 -31.33 21.60 -58.59
N LEU A 86 -31.61 22.14 -57.40
CA LEU A 86 -32.71 21.67 -56.55
C LEU A 86 -34.09 22.02 -57.10
N THR A 87 -34.27 23.22 -57.69
CA THR A 87 -35.54 23.61 -58.34
C THR A 87 -35.86 22.72 -59.55
N ARG A 88 -34.85 22.06 -60.12
CA ARG A 88 -34.95 21.09 -61.23
C ARG A 88 -35.03 19.64 -60.73
N PHE A 89 -35.54 19.41 -59.52
CA PHE A 89 -35.74 18.06 -59.00
C PHE A 89 -36.54 17.19 -59.98
N LYS A 90 -36.24 15.90 -60.04
CA LYS A 90 -36.88 14.97 -60.96
C LYS A 90 -38.24 14.54 -60.41
N HIS A 91 -38.22 14.06 -59.17
CA HIS A 91 -39.39 13.49 -58.53
C HIS A 91 -39.24 13.41 -56.99
N LEU A 92 -40.36 13.18 -56.32
CA LEU A 92 -40.46 12.90 -54.90
C LEU A 92 -40.86 11.44 -54.69
N GLU A 93 -40.22 10.76 -53.74
CA GLU A 93 -40.54 9.38 -53.40
C GLU A 93 -41.10 9.31 -51.98
N GLN A 94 -41.94 8.30 -51.74
CA GLN A 94 -42.28 7.95 -50.36
C GLN A 94 -41.02 7.50 -49.61
N PRO A 95 -40.85 7.94 -48.36
CA PRO A 95 -39.76 7.50 -47.51
C PRO A 95 -39.91 6.00 -47.19
N LYS A 96 -38.80 5.35 -46.83
CA LYS A 96 -38.82 3.93 -46.44
C LYS A 96 -39.79 3.68 -45.29
N GLU A 97 -40.37 2.47 -45.26
CA GLU A 97 -41.13 2.02 -44.10
C GLU A 97 -40.23 1.91 -42.87
N TRP A 98 -40.81 2.12 -41.70
CA TRP A 98 -40.10 1.99 -40.44
C TRP A 98 -39.65 0.54 -40.24
N ASN A 99 -38.34 0.33 -40.06
CA ASN A 99 -37.81 -0.95 -39.59
C ASN A 99 -38.04 -1.10 -38.08
N LEU A 100 -39.31 -1.20 -37.69
CA LEU A 100 -39.73 -1.33 -36.30
C LEU A 100 -39.09 -2.52 -35.57
N PRO A 101 -38.93 -3.71 -36.18
CA PRO A 101 -38.25 -4.83 -35.53
C PRO A 101 -36.80 -4.49 -35.13
N ALA A 102 -36.03 -3.88 -36.03
CA ALA A 102 -34.64 -3.54 -35.76
C ALA A 102 -34.48 -2.37 -34.79
N LEU A 103 -35.39 -1.39 -34.83
CA LEU A 103 -35.42 -0.29 -33.85
C LEU A 103 -35.75 -0.82 -32.44
N LYS A 104 -36.70 -1.73 -32.30
CA LYS A 104 -37.00 -2.37 -31.00
C LYS A 104 -35.78 -3.11 -30.46
N ALA A 105 -35.13 -3.94 -31.29
CA ALA A 105 -33.91 -4.64 -30.93
C ALA A 105 -32.78 -3.68 -30.51
N LEU A 106 -32.64 -2.53 -31.18
CA LEU A 106 -31.64 -1.53 -30.83
C LEU A 106 -31.91 -0.88 -29.46
N PHE A 107 -33.16 -0.50 -29.19
CA PHE A 107 -33.51 0.04 -27.88
C PHE A 107 -33.32 -0.99 -26.77
N GLU A 108 -33.71 -2.25 -26.98
CA GLU A 108 -33.47 -3.35 -26.03
C GLU A 108 -31.98 -3.58 -25.77
N LEU A 109 -31.16 -3.61 -26.82
CA LEU A 109 -29.71 -3.78 -26.73
C LEU A 109 -29.04 -2.68 -25.90
N LEU A 110 -29.60 -1.46 -25.95
CA LEU A 110 -29.17 -0.31 -25.15
C LEU A 110 -29.76 -0.28 -23.73
N GLY A 111 -30.49 -1.32 -23.32
CA GLY A 111 -31.15 -1.41 -22.02
C GLY A 111 -32.39 -0.52 -21.87
N MET A 112 -33.00 -0.09 -22.98
CA MET A 112 -34.19 0.75 -23.01
C MET A 112 -35.44 -0.05 -23.34
N THR A 113 -36.62 0.53 -23.07
CA THR A 113 -37.88 -0.16 -23.36
C THR A 113 -38.18 -0.16 -24.87
N PRO A 114 -38.68 -1.28 -25.43
CA PRO A 114 -38.98 -1.38 -26.87
C PRO A 114 -40.07 -0.39 -27.33
N GLY A 115 -40.90 0.06 -26.39
CA GLY A 115 -41.94 1.08 -26.63
C GLY A 115 -41.38 2.42 -27.11
N MET A 116 -40.11 2.71 -26.83
CA MET A 116 -39.41 3.90 -27.33
C MET A 116 -39.35 3.91 -28.87
N ALA A 117 -39.23 2.75 -29.52
CA ALA A 117 -39.29 2.66 -30.99
C ALA A 117 -40.62 3.18 -31.54
N GLN A 118 -41.73 2.92 -30.84
CA GLN A 118 -43.04 3.42 -31.24
C GLN A 118 -43.13 4.95 -31.10
N LEU A 119 -42.54 5.51 -30.04
CA LEU A 119 -42.49 6.96 -29.84
C LEU A 119 -41.66 7.68 -30.92
N VAL A 120 -40.59 7.05 -31.42
CA VAL A 120 -39.84 7.56 -32.58
C VAL A 120 -40.74 7.66 -33.82
N THR A 121 -41.59 6.66 -34.09
CA THR A 121 -42.52 6.71 -35.23
C THR A 121 -43.57 7.81 -35.12
N GLN A 122 -43.84 8.28 -33.89
CA GLN A 122 -44.71 9.43 -33.61
C GLN A 122 -43.99 10.77 -33.73
N GLY A 123 -42.70 10.78 -34.09
CA GLY A 123 -41.89 11.97 -34.26
C GLY A 123 -41.38 12.60 -32.96
N LYS A 124 -41.35 11.84 -31.84
CA LYS A 124 -40.80 12.34 -30.58
C LYS A 124 -39.28 12.32 -30.60
N ASP A 125 -38.65 13.42 -30.20
CA ASP A 125 -37.19 13.56 -30.16
C ASP A 125 -36.54 12.90 -28.94
N GLU A 126 -37.23 12.83 -27.80
CA GLU A 126 -36.72 12.28 -26.53
C GLU A 126 -36.13 10.86 -26.69
N PRO A 127 -36.80 9.87 -27.31
CA PRO A 127 -36.21 8.55 -27.54
C PRO A 127 -34.89 8.58 -28.32
N VAL A 128 -34.76 9.53 -29.26
CA VAL A 128 -33.56 9.68 -30.08
C VAL A 128 -32.43 10.27 -29.28
N GLN A 129 -32.70 11.26 -28.43
CA GLN A 129 -31.72 11.83 -27.51
C GLN A 129 -31.21 10.78 -26.51
N ASN A 130 -32.12 9.99 -25.94
CA ASN A 130 -31.77 8.90 -25.03
C ASN A 130 -30.87 7.87 -25.73
N LEU A 131 -31.22 7.47 -26.96
CA LEU A 131 -30.41 6.58 -27.79
C LEU A 131 -29.00 7.16 -28.00
N GLN A 132 -28.88 8.41 -28.45
CA GLN A 132 -27.58 9.05 -28.68
C GLN A 132 -26.73 9.12 -27.39
N GLN A 133 -27.36 9.39 -26.25
CA GLN A 133 -26.66 9.40 -24.97
C GLN A 133 -26.14 8.01 -24.57
N ALA A 134 -26.95 6.96 -24.74
CA ALA A 134 -26.53 5.59 -24.44
C ALA A 134 -25.44 5.10 -25.39
N VAL A 135 -25.54 5.41 -26.68
CA VAL A 135 -24.49 5.14 -27.67
C VAL A 135 -23.17 5.80 -27.25
N GLY A 136 -23.19 7.08 -26.89
CA GLY A 136 -22.00 7.79 -26.43
C GLY A 136 -21.38 7.15 -25.17
N LYS A 137 -22.21 6.69 -24.22
CA LYS A 137 -21.75 5.95 -23.03
C LYS A 137 -21.08 4.63 -23.41
N ILE A 138 -21.69 3.83 -24.29
CA ILE A 138 -21.15 2.53 -24.70
C ILE A 138 -19.82 2.71 -25.46
N VAL A 139 -19.75 3.63 -26.42
CA VAL A 139 -18.51 3.90 -27.16
C VAL A 139 -17.38 4.29 -26.20
N LYS A 140 -17.65 5.17 -25.24
CA LYS A 140 -16.68 5.54 -24.21
C LYS A 140 -16.23 4.33 -23.38
N ARG A 141 -17.17 3.49 -22.92
CA ARG A 141 -16.86 2.26 -22.16
C ARG A 141 -16.00 1.29 -22.96
N ILE A 142 -16.32 1.07 -24.24
CA ILE A 142 -15.51 0.21 -25.13
C ILE A 142 -14.08 0.72 -25.23
N VAL A 143 -13.90 2.02 -25.51
CA VAL A 143 -12.55 2.62 -25.63
C VAL A 143 -11.75 2.47 -24.34
N MET A 144 -12.37 2.74 -23.19
CA MET A 144 -11.73 2.59 -21.88
C MET A 144 -11.35 1.13 -21.60
N THR A 145 -12.22 0.18 -21.93
CA THR A 145 -11.97 -1.26 -21.75
C THR A 145 -10.87 -1.76 -22.66
N GLN A 146 -10.85 -1.35 -23.93
CA GLN A 146 -9.77 -1.68 -24.87
C GLN A 146 -8.42 -1.19 -24.37
N GLN A 147 -8.34 0.00 -23.75
CA GLN A 147 -7.11 0.48 -23.13
C GLN A 147 -6.70 -0.42 -21.95
N THR A 148 -7.62 -0.73 -21.05
CA THR A 148 -7.36 -1.60 -19.89
C THR A 148 -6.92 -3.01 -20.30
N LEU A 149 -7.50 -3.57 -21.37
CA LEU A 149 -7.07 -4.86 -21.92
C LEU A 149 -5.60 -4.84 -22.42
N ARG A 150 -5.13 -3.69 -22.94
CA ARG A 150 -3.72 -3.54 -23.36
C ARG A 150 -2.76 -3.41 -22.18
N GLU A 151 -3.21 -2.74 -21.10
CA GLU A 151 -2.44 -2.58 -19.87
C GLU A 151 -2.37 -3.90 -19.07
N GLY A 152 -3.35 -4.79 -19.28
CA GLY A 152 -3.47 -6.07 -18.59
C GLY A 152 -4.25 -5.96 -17.29
N LEU A 153 -4.95 -7.04 -16.92
CA LEU A 153 -5.74 -7.11 -15.69
C LEU A 153 -5.15 -8.17 -14.78
N SER A 154 -4.49 -7.73 -13.71
CA SER A 154 -3.85 -8.61 -12.75
C SER A 154 -4.34 -8.37 -11.32
N PHE A 155 -4.43 -9.44 -10.53
CA PHE A 155 -4.77 -9.39 -9.11
C PHE A 155 -3.94 -10.43 -8.35
N TRP A 156 -3.24 -10.01 -7.28
CA TRP A 156 -2.25 -10.84 -6.57
C TRP A 156 -1.24 -11.55 -7.50
N GLY A 157 -0.79 -10.86 -8.55
CA GLY A 157 0.16 -11.40 -9.52
C GLY A 157 -0.42 -12.44 -10.49
N MET A 158 -1.72 -12.75 -10.39
CA MET A 158 -2.42 -13.58 -11.36
C MET A 158 -2.99 -12.71 -12.47
N ASP A 159 -2.66 -13.05 -13.72
CA ASP A 159 -3.33 -12.52 -14.89
C ASP A 159 -4.75 -13.11 -14.99
N LEU A 160 -5.77 -12.24 -14.89
CA LEU A 160 -7.18 -12.62 -14.91
C LEU A 160 -7.72 -12.78 -16.34
N LEU A 161 -6.92 -12.42 -17.33
CA LEU A 161 -7.21 -12.62 -18.75
C LEU A 161 -6.57 -13.91 -19.28
N ALA A 162 -5.66 -14.53 -18.53
CA ALA A 162 -5.03 -15.79 -18.91
C ALA A 162 -6.09 -16.88 -19.17
N GLY A 163 -6.06 -17.47 -20.37
CA GLY A 163 -7.02 -18.49 -20.80
C GLY A 163 -8.33 -17.95 -21.38
N THR A 164 -8.51 -16.62 -21.46
CA THR A 164 -9.58 -16.01 -22.26
C THR A 164 -9.11 -15.76 -23.69
N ASP A 165 -10.02 -15.87 -24.66
CA ASP A 165 -9.73 -15.53 -26.06
C ASP A 165 -9.72 -14.01 -26.24
N LEU A 166 -8.63 -13.39 -25.78
CA LEU A 166 -8.41 -11.95 -25.81
C LEU A 166 -8.49 -11.38 -27.22
N ALA A 167 -8.02 -12.13 -28.22
CA ALA A 167 -8.04 -11.71 -29.61
C ALA A 167 -9.48 -11.61 -30.12
N SER A 168 -10.31 -12.63 -29.84
CA SER A 168 -11.73 -12.62 -30.19
C SER A 168 -12.53 -11.56 -29.44
N GLN A 169 -12.25 -11.34 -28.15
CA GLN A 169 -12.90 -10.27 -27.38
C GLN A 169 -12.52 -8.88 -27.89
N ALA A 170 -11.23 -8.64 -28.19
CA ALA A 170 -10.78 -7.36 -28.73
C ALA A 170 -11.39 -7.06 -30.10
N SER A 171 -11.44 -8.06 -30.99
CA SER A 171 -12.08 -7.94 -32.31
C SER A 171 -13.58 -7.66 -32.19
N GLY A 172 -14.29 -8.41 -31.34
CA GLY A 172 -15.73 -8.21 -31.12
C GLY A 172 -16.07 -6.83 -30.54
N LEU A 173 -15.21 -6.29 -29.66
CA LEU A 173 -15.36 -4.92 -29.14
C LEU A 173 -15.10 -3.86 -30.22
N ASP A 174 -14.16 -4.08 -31.13
CA ASP A 174 -13.86 -3.14 -32.23
C ASP A 174 -15.00 -3.09 -33.26
N GLU A 175 -15.56 -4.25 -33.61
CA GLU A 175 -16.76 -4.35 -34.45
C GLU A 175 -17.97 -3.67 -33.80
N ALA A 176 -18.20 -3.92 -32.50
CA ALA A 176 -19.26 -3.26 -31.76
C ALA A 176 -19.06 -1.74 -31.70
N LYS A 177 -17.82 -1.27 -31.50
CA LYS A 177 -17.48 0.16 -31.53
C LYS A 177 -17.86 0.78 -32.87
N GLY A 178 -17.44 0.19 -33.98
CA GLY A 178 -17.77 0.68 -35.33
C GLY A 178 -19.28 0.72 -35.58
N PHE A 179 -20.02 -0.29 -35.12
CA PHE A 179 -21.48 -0.29 -35.15
C PHE A 179 -22.07 0.88 -34.34
N PHE A 180 -21.70 1.04 -33.07
CA PHE A 180 -22.24 2.10 -32.22
C PHE A 180 -21.86 3.51 -32.70
N GLU A 181 -20.65 3.71 -33.21
CA GLU A 181 -20.23 4.98 -33.81
C GLU A 181 -21.07 5.32 -35.05
N SER A 182 -21.41 4.33 -35.87
CA SER A 182 -22.29 4.54 -37.03
C SER A 182 -23.69 5.03 -36.64
N LEU A 183 -24.14 4.75 -35.41
CA LEU A 183 -25.45 5.19 -34.92
C LEU A 183 -25.53 6.70 -34.64
N GLN A 184 -24.39 7.38 -34.54
CA GLN A 184 -24.33 8.83 -34.33
C GLN A 184 -24.96 9.62 -35.50
N ALA A 185 -25.02 9.02 -36.69
CA ALA A 185 -25.68 9.61 -37.85
C ALA A 185 -27.22 9.71 -37.66
N TYR A 186 -27.82 8.94 -36.75
CA TYR A 186 -29.26 8.88 -36.53
C TYR A 186 -29.74 9.82 -35.40
N SER A 187 -29.53 11.12 -35.60
CA SER A 187 -29.72 12.13 -34.55
C SER A 187 -31.13 12.72 -34.43
N THR A 188 -32.07 12.34 -35.30
CA THR A 188 -33.48 12.79 -35.28
C THR A 188 -34.41 11.63 -35.65
N PRO A 189 -35.73 11.71 -35.34
CA PRO A 189 -36.68 10.68 -35.75
C PRO A 189 -36.68 10.45 -37.27
N GLY A 190 -36.64 11.53 -38.06
CA GLY A 190 -36.56 11.45 -39.52
C GLY A 190 -35.31 10.71 -40.01
N LYS A 191 -34.16 10.92 -39.36
CA LYS A 191 -32.92 10.19 -39.66
C LYS A 191 -33.03 8.71 -39.28
N LEU A 192 -33.56 8.39 -38.09
CA LEU A 192 -33.79 7.02 -37.64
C LEU A 192 -34.74 6.23 -38.55
N LYS A 193 -35.62 6.89 -39.29
CA LYS A 193 -36.46 6.22 -40.30
C LYS A 193 -35.65 5.52 -41.39
N ASN A 194 -34.44 6.01 -41.66
CA ASN A 194 -33.49 5.42 -42.61
C ASN A 194 -32.50 4.48 -41.92
N PHE A 195 -32.85 3.92 -40.75
CA PHE A 195 -32.04 2.91 -40.07
C PHE A 195 -31.79 1.71 -40.98
N ARG A 196 -30.51 1.48 -41.31
CA ARG A 196 -30.12 0.55 -42.36
C ARG A 196 -29.96 -0.89 -41.88
N TYR A 197 -29.78 -1.08 -40.58
CA TYR A 197 -29.50 -2.39 -39.99
C TYR A 197 -30.79 -3.17 -39.75
N SER A 198 -30.69 -4.48 -39.91
CA SER A 198 -31.71 -5.46 -39.56
C SER A 198 -31.62 -5.85 -38.08
N ALA A 199 -32.69 -6.44 -37.53
CA ALA A 199 -32.68 -6.90 -36.14
C ALA A 199 -31.56 -7.92 -35.84
N PRO A 200 -31.26 -8.91 -36.71
CA PRO A 200 -30.13 -9.82 -36.50
C PRO A 200 -28.77 -9.12 -36.46
N GLU A 201 -28.54 -8.12 -37.33
CA GLU A 201 -27.29 -7.34 -37.33
C GLU A 201 -27.12 -6.56 -36.02
N VAL A 202 -28.21 -6.03 -35.47
CA VAL A 202 -28.18 -5.35 -34.16
C VAL A 202 -27.87 -6.35 -33.03
N LEU A 203 -28.58 -7.49 -33.01
CA LEU A 203 -28.45 -8.50 -31.95
C LEU A 203 -27.09 -9.21 -31.99
N ALA A 204 -26.39 -9.22 -33.12
CA ALA A 204 -25.03 -9.76 -33.22
C ALA A 204 -24.04 -9.11 -32.22
N HIS A 205 -24.31 -7.88 -31.78
CA HIS A 205 -23.49 -7.15 -30.83
C HIS A 205 -23.80 -7.42 -29.34
N GLU A 206 -24.83 -8.22 -29.03
CA GLU A 206 -25.21 -8.54 -27.64
C GLU A 206 -24.06 -9.21 -26.87
N LYS A 207 -23.34 -10.12 -27.51
CA LYS A 207 -22.18 -10.80 -26.91
C LYS A 207 -21.06 -9.83 -26.56
N ALA A 208 -20.82 -8.82 -27.39
CA ALA A 208 -19.79 -7.81 -27.15
C ALA A 208 -20.16 -6.91 -25.97
N ILE A 209 -21.43 -6.54 -25.81
CA ILE A 209 -21.91 -5.76 -24.66
C ILE A 209 -21.82 -6.57 -23.37
N LYS A 210 -22.22 -7.85 -23.40
CA LYS A 210 -22.05 -8.75 -22.23
C LYS A 210 -20.58 -8.87 -21.82
N ALA A 211 -19.68 -9.06 -22.78
CA ALA A 211 -18.25 -9.08 -22.51
C ALA A 211 -17.74 -7.75 -21.91
N LEU A 212 -18.28 -6.61 -22.38
CA LEU A 212 -17.97 -5.29 -21.83
C LEU A 212 -18.41 -5.16 -20.36
N ASP A 213 -19.63 -5.60 -20.02
CA ASP A 213 -20.13 -5.59 -18.65
C ASP A 213 -19.28 -6.46 -17.71
N GLU A 214 -18.87 -7.65 -18.18
CA GLU A 214 -18.00 -8.56 -17.42
C GLU A 214 -16.59 -7.97 -17.18
N LEU A 215 -16.01 -7.30 -18.17
CA LEU A 215 -14.70 -6.66 -18.06
C LEU A 215 -14.74 -5.42 -17.15
N ASP A 216 -15.81 -4.63 -17.23
CA ASP A 216 -16.03 -3.51 -16.32
C ASP A 216 -16.15 -4.00 -14.87
N ALA A 217 -16.93 -5.05 -14.61
CA ALA A 217 -17.06 -5.63 -13.28
C ALA A 217 -15.71 -6.16 -12.73
N LEU A 218 -14.88 -6.74 -13.60
CA LEU A 218 -13.55 -7.21 -13.22
C LEU A 218 -12.62 -6.05 -12.88
N ARG A 219 -12.64 -4.99 -13.70
CA ARG A 219 -11.86 -3.77 -13.46
C ARG A 219 -12.26 -3.10 -12.14
N GLU A 220 -13.55 -2.93 -11.89
CA GLU A 220 -14.07 -2.36 -10.63
C GLU A 220 -13.62 -3.20 -9.43
N PHE A 221 -13.74 -4.54 -9.51
CA PHE A 221 -13.25 -5.43 -8.46
C PHE A 221 -11.76 -5.22 -8.16
N ILE A 222 -10.90 -5.13 -9.19
CA ILE A 222 -9.47 -4.89 -9.01
C ILE A 222 -9.25 -3.53 -8.36
N MET A 223 -9.91 -2.48 -8.84
CA MET A 223 -9.76 -1.13 -8.30
C MET A 223 -10.13 -1.06 -6.82
N ASP A 224 -11.24 -1.70 -6.42
CA ASP A 224 -11.74 -1.68 -5.06
C ASP A 224 -10.85 -2.48 -4.08
N HIS A 225 -10.27 -3.60 -4.53
CA HIS A 225 -9.62 -4.55 -3.61
C HIS A 225 -8.09 -4.58 -3.71
N SER A 226 -7.47 -3.98 -4.73
CA SER A 226 -6.00 -4.08 -4.95
C SER A 226 -5.17 -3.52 -3.80
N ALA A 227 -5.56 -2.39 -3.21
CA ALA A 227 -4.83 -1.80 -2.09
C ALA A 227 -4.85 -2.73 -0.86
N THR A 228 -6.00 -3.30 -0.54
CA THR A 228 -6.16 -4.24 0.56
C THR A 228 -5.40 -5.55 0.29
N ALA A 229 -5.46 -6.05 -0.95
CA ALA A 229 -4.75 -7.23 -1.39
C ALA A 229 -3.22 -7.09 -1.25
N SER A 230 -2.67 -5.95 -1.66
CA SER A 230 -1.25 -5.62 -1.51
C SER A 230 -0.84 -5.52 -0.03
N TRP A 231 -1.65 -4.83 0.77
CA TRP A 231 -1.44 -4.71 2.22
C TRP A 231 -1.40 -6.09 2.88
N LEU A 232 -2.36 -6.98 2.56
CA LEU A 232 -2.44 -8.34 3.11
C LEU A 232 -1.25 -9.22 2.69
N SER A 233 -0.71 -9.03 1.49
CA SER A 233 0.47 -9.77 1.03
C SER A 233 1.73 -9.36 1.78
N THR A 234 1.84 -8.06 2.09
CA THR A 234 2.93 -7.57 2.94
C THR A 234 2.77 -8.09 4.37
N ALA A 235 1.54 -8.10 4.90
CA ALA A 235 1.21 -8.61 6.23
C ALA A 235 1.57 -10.10 6.40
N GLU A 236 1.29 -10.93 5.38
CA GLU A 236 1.67 -12.35 5.36
C GLU A 236 3.17 -12.58 5.56
N ALA A 237 4.02 -11.74 4.99
CA ALA A 237 5.48 -11.87 5.13
C ALA A 237 6.03 -11.37 6.48
N VAL A 238 5.21 -10.69 7.28
CA VAL A 238 5.62 -10.06 8.56
C VAL A 238 5.42 -11.00 9.75
N LEU A 239 4.36 -11.81 9.73
CA LEU A 239 4.10 -12.81 10.77
C LEU A 239 4.89 -14.10 10.55
N PRO A 240 5.15 -14.89 11.61
CA PRO A 240 5.78 -16.20 11.48
C PRO A 240 4.97 -17.12 10.55
N ALA A 241 5.67 -17.94 9.77
CA ALA A 241 5.04 -18.77 8.73
C ALA A 241 4.05 -19.82 9.27
N ASP A 242 4.21 -20.20 10.54
CA ASP A 242 3.40 -21.14 11.32
C ASP A 242 2.23 -20.48 12.07
N HIS A 243 2.07 -19.16 11.97
CA HIS A 243 0.97 -18.45 12.65
C HIS A 243 -0.37 -18.71 11.94
N ASP A 244 -1.42 -19.13 12.68
CA ASP A 244 -2.74 -19.49 12.14
C ASP A 244 -3.35 -18.46 11.16
N TRP A 245 -3.10 -17.17 11.39
CA TRP A 245 -3.58 -16.11 10.49
C TRP A 245 -2.97 -16.21 9.08
N VAL A 246 -1.70 -16.62 8.96
CA VAL A 246 -1.01 -16.81 7.66
C VAL A 246 -1.71 -17.90 6.86
N ASP A 247 -2.10 -19.01 7.49
CA ASP A 247 -2.84 -20.08 6.82
C ASP A 247 -4.23 -19.65 6.36
N ARG A 248 -4.95 -18.87 7.19
CA ARG A 248 -6.24 -18.28 6.80
C ARG A 248 -6.09 -17.29 5.64
N MET A 249 -5.01 -16.51 5.63
CA MET A 249 -4.69 -15.58 4.55
C MET A 249 -4.41 -16.33 3.23
N LYS A 250 -3.57 -17.37 3.26
CA LYS A 250 -3.29 -18.21 2.09
C LYS A 250 -4.54 -18.90 1.56
N THR A 251 -5.36 -19.45 2.44
CA THR A 251 -6.64 -20.09 2.08
C THR A 251 -7.58 -19.10 1.43
N THR A 252 -7.76 -17.91 2.04
CA THR A 252 -8.62 -16.87 1.48
C THR A 252 -8.10 -16.35 0.14
N ARG A 253 -6.78 -16.16 -0.01
CA ARG A 253 -6.17 -15.79 -1.29
C ARG A 253 -6.52 -16.81 -2.37
N ARG A 254 -6.33 -18.10 -2.08
CA ARG A 254 -6.66 -19.18 -3.02
C ARG A 254 -8.14 -19.16 -3.39
N ASP A 255 -9.05 -19.13 -2.41
CA ASP A 255 -10.50 -19.14 -2.66
C ASP A 255 -10.95 -17.97 -3.55
N VAL A 256 -10.42 -16.77 -3.28
CA VAL A 256 -10.73 -15.57 -4.07
C VAL A 256 -10.20 -15.71 -5.49
N LEU A 257 -8.96 -16.17 -5.67
CA LEU A 257 -8.38 -16.38 -7.00
C LEU A 257 -9.12 -17.46 -7.79
N ASP A 258 -9.51 -18.56 -7.14
CA ASP A 258 -10.31 -19.61 -7.75
C ASP A 258 -11.71 -19.10 -8.13
N THR A 259 -12.31 -18.24 -7.30
CA THR A 259 -13.57 -17.54 -7.62
C THR A 259 -13.39 -16.67 -8.87
N LEU A 260 -12.30 -15.90 -8.97
CA LEU A 260 -12.03 -15.07 -10.15
C LEU A 260 -11.76 -15.87 -11.43
N LYS A 261 -11.21 -17.08 -11.32
CA LYS A 261 -11.00 -17.99 -12.45
C LYS A 261 -12.28 -18.70 -12.91
N GLN A 262 -13.07 -19.18 -11.97
CA GLN A 262 -14.23 -20.04 -12.23
C GLN A 262 -15.54 -19.26 -12.39
N ALA A 263 -15.58 -18.01 -11.94
CA ALA A 263 -16.82 -17.24 -11.95
C ALA A 263 -17.33 -17.06 -13.37
N ASP A 264 -18.58 -17.45 -13.56
CA ASP A 264 -19.51 -16.71 -14.41
C ASP A 264 -19.40 -15.24 -14.01
N ARG A 265 -18.67 -14.47 -14.82
CA ARG A 265 -18.22 -13.10 -14.51
C ARG A 265 -19.40 -12.16 -14.25
N THR A 266 -20.60 -12.55 -14.69
CA THR A 266 -21.86 -11.85 -14.41
C THR A 266 -22.23 -11.82 -12.92
N LYS A 267 -21.73 -12.76 -12.10
CA LYS A 267 -21.97 -12.79 -10.64
C LYS A 267 -20.91 -12.06 -9.83
N LEU A 268 -19.80 -11.66 -10.45
CA LEU A 268 -18.66 -11.05 -9.76
C LEU A 268 -19.06 -9.79 -9.00
N ALA A 269 -19.95 -8.96 -9.57
CA ALA A 269 -20.46 -7.76 -8.91
C ALA A 269 -21.13 -8.07 -7.56
N SER A 270 -21.93 -9.15 -7.48
CA SER A 270 -22.58 -9.55 -6.22
C SER A 270 -21.62 -10.20 -5.22
N GLN A 271 -20.58 -10.89 -5.72
CA GLN A 271 -19.56 -11.52 -4.88
C GLN A 271 -18.51 -10.53 -4.36
N SER A 272 -18.26 -9.42 -5.10
CA SER A 272 -17.25 -8.41 -4.78
C SER A 272 -17.40 -7.88 -3.36
N GLN A 273 -18.62 -7.55 -2.93
CA GLN A 273 -18.88 -7.05 -1.58
C GLN A 273 -18.54 -8.09 -0.50
N SER A 274 -18.91 -9.36 -0.72
CA SER A 274 -18.61 -10.46 0.21
C SER A 274 -17.10 -10.71 0.33
N ILE A 275 -16.39 -10.69 -0.81
CA ILE A 275 -14.93 -10.80 -0.84
C ILE A 275 -14.31 -9.62 -0.10
N GLY A 276 -14.73 -8.39 -0.37
CA GLY A 276 -14.27 -7.19 0.34
C GLY A 276 -14.44 -7.31 1.86
N ALA A 277 -15.60 -7.78 2.32
CA ALA A 277 -15.84 -8.02 3.75
C ALA A 277 -14.88 -9.08 4.34
N ARG A 278 -14.60 -10.17 3.63
CA ARG A 278 -13.61 -11.18 4.04
C ARG A 278 -12.19 -10.60 4.14
N LEU A 279 -11.78 -9.79 3.16
CA LEU A 279 -10.45 -9.15 3.17
C LEU A 279 -10.31 -8.15 4.32
N GLN A 280 -11.32 -7.33 4.58
CA GLN A 280 -11.32 -6.40 5.71
C GLN A 280 -11.33 -7.13 7.06
N LYS A 281 -12.04 -8.26 7.16
CA LYS A 281 -12.00 -9.12 8.35
C LYS A 281 -10.59 -9.64 8.61
N LEU A 282 -9.90 -10.16 7.59
CA LEU A 282 -8.50 -10.60 7.71
C LEU A 282 -7.58 -9.47 8.14
N LYS A 283 -7.75 -8.26 7.58
CA LYS A 283 -6.97 -7.08 7.97
C LYS A 283 -7.15 -6.76 9.46
N LYS A 284 -8.39 -6.78 9.97
CA LYS A 284 -8.67 -6.57 11.40
C LYS A 284 -8.07 -7.64 12.29
N GLU A 285 -8.23 -8.92 11.91
CA GLU A 285 -7.63 -10.04 12.65
C GLU A 285 -6.11 -9.93 12.71
N TYR A 286 -5.46 -9.51 11.61
CA TYR A 286 -4.03 -9.24 11.59
C TYR A 286 -3.66 -8.15 12.59
N THR A 287 -4.36 -7.02 12.56
CA THR A 287 -4.06 -5.87 13.44
C THR A 287 -4.06 -6.29 14.89
N VAL A 288 -5.07 -7.06 15.32
CA VAL A 288 -5.14 -7.61 16.68
C VAL A 288 -3.96 -8.53 16.98
N ALA A 289 -3.66 -9.48 16.10
CA ALA A 289 -2.54 -10.42 16.29
C ALA A 289 -1.19 -9.70 16.36
N TYR A 290 -0.94 -8.78 15.43
CA TYR A 290 0.30 -8.01 15.34
C TYR A 290 0.49 -7.10 16.56
N ILE A 291 -0.55 -6.39 17.00
CA ILE A 291 -0.48 -5.57 18.23
C ILE A 291 -0.21 -6.46 19.44
N GLY A 292 -0.86 -7.62 19.54
CA GLY A 292 -0.61 -8.59 20.61
C GLY A 292 0.85 -9.05 20.67
N LEU A 293 1.44 -9.40 19.53
CA LEU A 293 2.85 -9.77 19.43
C LEU A 293 3.78 -8.59 19.72
N HIS A 294 3.43 -7.40 19.23
CA HIS A 294 4.20 -6.17 19.46
C HIS A 294 4.26 -5.81 20.95
N THR A 295 3.11 -5.79 21.63
CA THR A 295 3.02 -5.48 23.06
C THR A 295 3.76 -6.52 23.91
N LYS A 296 3.84 -7.78 23.46
CA LYS A 296 4.68 -8.79 24.12
C LYS A 296 6.17 -8.52 23.89
N ALA A 297 6.58 -8.21 22.66
CA ALA A 297 7.99 -8.10 22.28
C ALA A 297 8.64 -6.74 22.57
N ARG A 298 7.86 -5.72 22.92
CA ARG A 298 8.34 -4.35 23.14
C ARG A 298 8.06 -3.90 24.58
N LEU A 299 8.97 -3.11 25.12
CA LEU A 299 8.77 -2.50 26.43
C LEU A 299 7.73 -1.38 26.31
N GLY A 300 6.68 -1.48 27.14
CA GLY A 300 5.74 -0.39 27.35
C GLY A 300 6.33 0.72 28.22
N VAL A 301 5.56 1.77 28.48
CA VAL A 301 6.03 2.95 29.26
C VAL A 301 6.56 2.55 30.65
N ASN A 302 5.89 1.63 31.34
CA ASN A 302 6.30 1.19 32.66
C ASN A 302 7.57 0.33 32.62
N ASP A 303 7.66 -0.58 31.64
CA ASP A 303 8.84 -1.42 31.47
C ASP A 303 10.06 -0.61 31.00
N ASP A 304 9.87 0.43 30.20
CA ASP A 304 10.94 1.36 29.81
C ASP A 304 11.50 2.12 31.02
N LYS A 305 10.63 2.56 31.93
CA LYS A 305 11.06 3.12 33.23
C LYS A 305 11.80 2.09 34.08
N ARG A 306 11.34 0.83 34.13
CA ARG A 306 12.03 -0.26 34.82
C ARG A 306 13.41 -0.52 34.23
N LYS A 307 13.54 -0.54 32.90
CA LYS A 307 14.81 -0.64 32.18
C LYS A 307 15.76 0.50 32.58
N ALA A 308 15.27 1.74 32.58
CA ALA A 308 16.05 2.90 33.01
C ALA A 308 16.46 2.79 34.50
N GLY A 309 15.59 2.25 35.35
CA GLY A 309 15.89 1.92 36.74
C GLY A 309 17.04 0.92 36.86
N LEU A 310 16.96 -0.21 36.15
CA LEU A 310 18.00 -1.25 36.14
C LEU A 310 19.34 -0.75 35.60
N LEU A 311 19.35 0.17 34.64
CA LEU A 311 20.58 0.78 34.11
C LEU A 311 21.29 1.67 35.15
N ASN A 312 20.53 2.29 36.05
CA ASN A 312 21.05 3.19 37.08
C ASN A 312 21.02 2.56 38.48
N ASP A 313 20.78 1.25 38.56
CA ASP A 313 20.61 0.50 39.80
C ASP A 313 21.88 0.55 40.66
N GLN A 314 21.69 0.58 41.99
CA GLN A 314 22.80 0.61 42.94
C GLN A 314 23.75 -0.59 42.76
N ARG A 315 23.22 -1.78 42.42
CA ARG A 315 24.03 -2.98 42.14
C ARG A 315 24.94 -2.77 40.92
N VAL A 316 24.46 -2.08 39.88
CA VAL A 316 25.30 -1.72 38.72
C VAL A 316 26.41 -0.77 39.15
N GLN A 317 26.11 0.25 39.94
CA GLN A 317 27.12 1.20 40.44
C GLN A 317 28.19 0.51 41.32
N VAL A 318 27.77 -0.45 42.14
CA VAL A 318 28.65 -1.32 42.93
C VAL A 318 29.59 -2.12 42.01
N LEU A 319 29.05 -2.79 40.99
CA LEU A 319 29.84 -3.56 40.03
C LEU A 319 30.80 -2.67 39.24
N GLU A 320 30.41 -1.45 38.86
CA GLU A 320 31.27 -0.49 38.18
C GLU A 320 32.46 -0.05 39.05
N LYS A 321 32.24 0.19 40.34
CA LYS A 321 33.32 0.48 41.30
C LYS A 321 34.28 -0.71 41.44
N LEU A 322 33.73 -1.91 41.60
CA LEU A 322 34.53 -3.14 41.72
C LEU A 322 35.28 -3.48 40.43
N ALA A 323 34.76 -3.09 39.26
CA ALA A 323 35.39 -3.34 37.97
C ALA A 323 36.75 -2.65 37.82
N ILE A 324 37.16 -1.76 38.73
CA ILE A 324 38.51 -1.18 38.75
C ILE A 324 39.55 -2.23 39.20
N VAL A 325 39.16 -3.21 40.02
CA VAL A 325 40.02 -4.32 40.44
C VAL A 325 40.28 -5.23 39.24
N GLU A 326 41.56 -5.46 38.93
CA GLU A 326 42.00 -6.13 37.70
C GLU A 326 41.44 -7.55 37.52
N LEU A 327 41.27 -8.25 38.64
CA LEU A 327 40.82 -9.64 38.69
C LEU A 327 39.31 -9.84 38.46
N MET A 328 38.52 -8.77 38.45
CA MET A 328 37.06 -8.88 38.33
C MET A 328 36.63 -9.22 36.90
N PRO A 329 35.58 -10.05 36.70
CA PRO A 329 35.16 -10.49 35.37
C PRO A 329 34.29 -9.42 34.67
N LYS A 330 34.92 -8.29 34.29
CA LYS A 330 34.27 -7.08 33.76
C LYS A 330 33.39 -7.33 32.54
N GLN A 331 33.69 -8.36 31.75
CA GLN A 331 32.89 -8.74 30.57
C GLN A 331 31.44 -9.07 30.93
N GLN A 332 31.19 -9.69 32.09
CA GLN A 332 29.83 -10.01 32.53
C GLN A 332 28.95 -8.75 32.68
N LEU A 333 29.53 -7.68 33.23
CA LEU A 333 28.84 -6.40 33.39
C LEU A 333 28.61 -5.70 32.04
N ILE A 334 29.60 -5.76 31.14
CA ILE A 334 29.48 -5.20 29.78
C ILE A 334 28.37 -5.92 29.01
N GLU A 335 28.36 -7.25 29.02
CA GLU A 335 27.33 -8.08 28.38
C GLU A 335 25.95 -7.82 28.97
N TYR A 336 25.85 -7.70 30.30
CA TYR A 336 24.60 -7.34 30.99
C TYR A 336 24.06 -5.99 30.50
N LYS A 337 24.89 -4.94 30.51
CA LYS A 337 24.49 -3.59 30.06
C LYS A 337 24.10 -3.59 28.58
N ASN A 338 24.83 -4.31 27.73
CA ASN A 338 24.53 -4.43 26.31
C ASN A 338 23.19 -5.14 26.07
N ARG A 339 22.93 -6.24 26.79
CA ARG A 339 21.66 -6.98 26.71
C ARG A 339 20.48 -6.13 27.16
N LEU A 340 20.63 -5.43 28.29
CA LEU A 340 19.60 -4.51 28.80
C LEU A 340 19.34 -3.36 27.82
N ALA A 341 20.40 -2.75 27.26
CA ALA A 341 20.30 -1.69 26.25
C ALA A 341 19.59 -2.18 24.96
N GLY A 342 19.84 -3.42 24.55
CA GLY A 342 19.24 -4.05 23.37
C GLY A 342 17.73 -4.29 23.45
N LEU A 343 17.13 -4.26 24.65
CA LEU A 343 15.68 -4.35 24.81
C LEU A 343 14.99 -3.13 24.17
N LYS A 344 14.08 -3.36 23.23
CA LYS A 344 13.44 -2.30 22.45
C LYS A 344 12.14 -1.81 23.09
N SER A 345 12.02 -0.50 23.25
CA SER A 345 10.81 0.16 23.74
C SER A 345 9.96 0.68 22.59
N CYS A 346 8.64 0.49 22.64
CA CYS A 346 7.71 1.06 21.68
C CYS A 346 6.28 1.01 22.22
N PHE A 347 5.68 2.19 22.42
CA PHE A 347 4.33 2.34 22.97
C PHE A 347 3.49 3.36 22.19
N ALA A 348 3.98 3.82 21.03
CA ALA A 348 3.28 4.77 20.15
C ALA A 348 2.38 4.08 19.11
N LEU A 349 2.46 2.76 18.97
CA LEU A 349 1.69 2.01 17.98
C LEU A 349 0.19 2.04 18.30
N THR A 350 -0.61 2.45 17.32
CA THR A 350 -2.07 2.39 17.35
C THR A 350 -2.61 1.57 16.19
N GLU A 351 -3.88 1.15 16.27
CA GLU A 351 -4.56 0.44 15.17
C GLU A 351 -4.57 1.27 13.87
N GLN A 352 -4.78 2.58 13.97
CA GLN A 352 -4.79 3.49 12.81
C GLN A 352 -3.45 3.53 12.08
N ASN A 353 -2.33 3.36 12.78
CA ASN A 353 -1.03 3.28 12.12
C ASN A 353 -0.93 2.06 11.20
N LEU A 354 -1.65 0.99 11.52
CA LEU A 354 -1.65 -0.24 10.75
C LEU A 354 -2.59 -0.20 9.54
N ASP A 355 -3.46 0.80 9.42
CA ASP A 355 -4.36 0.91 8.28
C ASP A 355 -3.59 1.14 6.96
N ALA A 356 -2.51 1.94 7.00
CA ALA A 356 -1.71 2.25 5.82
C ALA A 356 -0.64 1.17 5.54
N THR A 357 -0.04 0.58 6.58
CA THR A 357 1.05 -0.40 6.46
C THR A 357 0.94 -1.45 7.55
N PRO A 358 1.17 -2.75 7.27
CA PRO A 358 1.04 -3.81 8.27
C PRO A 358 2.19 -3.85 9.28
N ILE A 359 3.12 -2.89 9.23
CA ILE A 359 4.31 -2.84 10.07
C ILE A 359 4.27 -1.58 10.93
N CYS A 360 4.67 -1.69 12.19
CA CYS A 360 4.76 -0.55 13.11
C CYS A 360 5.72 0.51 12.53
N PRO A 361 5.25 1.74 12.26
CA PRO A 361 6.08 2.77 11.65
C PRO A 361 7.18 3.28 12.60
N HIS A 362 6.99 3.11 13.92
CA HIS A 362 7.89 3.64 14.94
C HIS A 362 9.10 2.75 15.22
N CYS A 363 8.92 1.43 15.21
CA CYS A 363 9.99 0.48 15.59
C CYS A 363 10.28 -0.60 14.54
N GLN A 364 9.54 -0.60 13.42
CA GLN A 364 9.71 -1.54 12.30
C GLN A 364 9.71 -3.01 12.72
N PHE A 365 8.93 -3.35 13.75
CA PHE A 365 8.87 -4.69 14.30
C PHE A 365 8.40 -5.72 13.26
N ARG A 366 9.16 -6.80 13.10
CA ARG A 366 8.83 -7.93 12.23
C ARG A 366 8.90 -9.23 13.04
N PRO A 367 7.76 -9.74 13.54
CA PRO A 367 7.71 -10.98 14.29
C PRO A 367 8.49 -12.14 13.64
N ALA A 368 8.32 -12.38 12.35
CA ALA A 368 9.01 -13.46 11.64
C ALA A 368 10.55 -13.38 11.73
N ALA A 369 11.09 -12.16 11.69
CA ALA A 369 12.54 -11.94 11.76
C ALA A 369 13.08 -12.06 13.19
N GLU A 370 12.29 -11.67 14.19
CA GLU A 370 12.73 -11.63 15.59
C GLU A 370 12.48 -12.96 16.33
N SER A 371 11.46 -13.75 15.95
CA SER A 371 11.21 -15.09 16.51
C SER A 371 12.35 -16.08 16.22
N GLY A 372 13.01 -15.96 15.05
CA GLY A 372 14.11 -16.85 14.66
C GLY A 372 15.41 -16.61 15.41
N VAL A 373 15.63 -15.41 15.96
CA VAL A 373 16.87 -15.02 16.66
C VAL A 373 16.95 -15.62 18.07
N SER A 374 15.80 -15.93 18.69
CA SER A 374 15.76 -16.47 20.06
C SER A 374 16.05 -17.97 20.16
N GLY A 375 16.24 -18.68 19.04
CA GLY A 375 16.56 -20.13 18.99
C GLY A 375 15.42 -21.06 19.42
N SER A 376 14.45 -20.57 20.21
CA SER A 376 13.29 -21.30 20.72
C SER A 376 12.05 -21.19 19.83
N GLY A 377 12.09 -20.41 18.75
CA GLY A 377 10.94 -20.10 17.88
C GLY A 377 9.87 -19.21 18.54
N LEU A 378 10.05 -18.83 19.80
CA LEU A 378 9.08 -18.06 20.59
C LEU A 378 9.59 -16.65 20.85
N LEU A 379 8.69 -15.67 20.71
CA LEU A 379 8.96 -14.30 21.15
C LEU A 379 8.94 -14.26 22.68
N VAL A 380 10.08 -13.99 23.29
CA VAL A 380 10.17 -13.77 24.74
C VAL A 380 9.57 -12.40 25.06
N ALA A 381 8.69 -12.36 26.07
CA ALA A 381 8.07 -11.10 26.48
C ALA A 381 9.13 -10.14 27.03
N GLY A 382 9.14 -8.88 26.57
CA GLY A 382 10.12 -7.88 26.99
C GLY A 382 10.12 -7.63 28.50
N SER A 383 8.95 -7.67 29.12
CA SER A 383 8.80 -7.58 30.59
C SER A 383 9.46 -8.76 31.31
N GLN A 384 9.26 -10.00 30.83
CA GLN A 384 9.93 -11.19 31.38
C GLN A 384 11.45 -11.13 31.20
N GLN A 385 11.93 -10.53 30.10
CA GLN A 385 13.37 -10.30 29.93
C GLN A 385 13.91 -9.32 30.98
N LEU A 386 13.15 -8.31 31.39
CA LEU A 386 13.55 -7.41 32.48
C LEU A 386 13.61 -8.13 33.83
N ASP A 387 12.64 -9.00 34.13
CA ASP A 387 12.68 -9.81 35.37
C ASP A 387 13.93 -10.70 35.40
N GLN A 388 14.26 -11.33 34.27
CA GLN A 388 15.50 -12.10 34.13
C GLN A 388 16.77 -11.25 34.27
N MET A 389 16.74 -10.00 33.82
CA MET A 389 17.86 -9.06 34.01
C MET A 389 18.03 -8.68 35.47
N ASP A 390 16.93 -8.42 36.17
CA ASP A 390 16.95 -8.13 37.60
C ASP A 390 17.59 -9.28 38.40
N GLU A 391 17.12 -10.51 38.20
CA GLU A 391 17.69 -11.72 38.84
C GLU A 391 19.13 -12.01 38.38
N GLN A 392 19.48 -11.68 37.13
CA GLN A 392 20.85 -11.84 36.64
C GLN A 392 21.79 -10.84 37.32
N LEU A 393 21.33 -9.62 37.60
CA LEU A 393 22.11 -8.61 38.29
C LEU A 393 22.47 -9.05 39.71
N ASP A 394 21.52 -9.63 40.46
CA ASP A 394 21.79 -10.23 41.77
C ASP A 394 22.84 -11.34 41.70
N ARG A 395 22.72 -12.24 40.72
CA ARG A 395 23.68 -13.32 40.50
C ARG A 395 25.09 -12.81 40.16
N ILE A 396 25.20 -11.74 39.39
CA ILE A 396 26.51 -11.13 39.08
C ILE A 396 27.13 -10.57 40.36
N VAL A 397 26.36 -9.84 41.18
CA VAL A 397 26.84 -9.31 42.47
C VAL A 397 27.29 -10.44 43.42
N GLU A 398 26.51 -11.50 43.53
CA GLU A 398 26.86 -12.66 44.35
C GLU A 398 28.14 -13.35 43.86
N GLN A 399 28.27 -13.54 42.54
CA GLN A 399 29.46 -14.15 41.93
C GLN A 399 30.71 -13.29 42.12
N TRP A 400 30.59 -11.97 41.99
CA TRP A 400 31.70 -11.04 42.19
C TRP A 400 32.13 -11.00 43.65
N THR A 401 31.18 -11.00 44.59
CA THR A 401 31.45 -11.10 46.03
C THR A 401 32.21 -12.39 46.37
N LYS A 402 31.75 -13.54 45.86
CA LYS A 402 32.44 -14.83 46.02
C LYS A 402 33.84 -14.82 45.40
N THR A 403 34.01 -14.20 44.24
CA THR A 403 35.31 -14.07 43.58
C THR A 403 36.28 -13.27 44.46
N LEU A 404 35.85 -12.14 45.03
CA LEU A 404 36.67 -11.36 45.95
C LEU A 404 37.05 -12.16 47.20
N LEU A 405 36.08 -12.80 47.86
CA LEU A 405 36.31 -13.61 49.06
C LEU A 405 37.31 -14.74 48.78
N ASN A 406 37.13 -15.51 47.71
CA ASN A 406 38.02 -16.60 47.35
C ASN A 406 39.47 -16.12 47.13
N ASN A 407 39.65 -14.95 46.51
CA ASN A 407 40.98 -14.39 46.28
C ASN A 407 41.62 -13.77 47.54
N LEU A 408 40.79 -13.26 48.46
CA LEU A 408 41.26 -12.77 49.76
C LEU A 408 41.59 -13.93 50.71
N GLU A 409 40.89 -15.06 50.64
CA GLU A 409 41.15 -16.27 51.42
C GLU A 409 42.42 -17.03 50.99
N ASP A 410 43.00 -16.68 49.83
CA ASP A 410 44.27 -17.26 49.38
C ASP A 410 45.39 -17.07 50.42
N PRO A 411 46.15 -18.13 50.77
CA PRO A 411 47.19 -18.06 51.81
C PRO A 411 48.25 -16.97 51.58
N MET A 412 48.65 -16.69 50.34
CA MET A 412 49.61 -15.64 50.03
C MET A 412 48.99 -14.25 50.20
N THR A 413 47.74 -14.09 49.76
CA THR A 413 46.98 -12.84 49.98
C THR A 413 46.78 -12.56 51.47
N GLN A 414 46.46 -13.58 52.27
CA GLN A 414 46.34 -13.47 53.73
C GLN A 414 47.65 -13.03 54.40
N ALA A 415 48.80 -13.56 53.96
CA ALA A 415 50.10 -13.12 54.45
C ALA A 415 50.35 -11.64 54.12
N ASN A 416 50.06 -11.22 52.88
CA ASN A 416 50.18 -9.84 52.44
C ASN A 416 49.26 -8.89 53.24
N ILE A 417 48.02 -9.29 53.53
CA ILE A 417 47.08 -8.52 54.36
C ILE A 417 47.68 -8.31 55.77
N LYS A 418 48.23 -9.37 56.39
CA LYS A 418 48.77 -9.30 57.75
C LYS A 418 50.05 -8.46 57.83
N GLU A 419 50.96 -8.61 56.87
CA GLU A 419 52.31 -8.03 56.94
C GLU A 419 52.46 -6.68 56.23
N LEU A 420 51.66 -6.39 55.19
CA LEU A 420 51.97 -5.32 54.23
C LEU A 420 50.89 -4.21 54.13
N LEU A 421 49.73 -4.38 54.76
CA LEU A 421 48.71 -3.34 54.85
C LEU A 421 48.86 -2.48 56.10
N HIS A 422 48.38 -1.25 56.03
CA HIS A 422 48.15 -0.41 57.21
C HIS A 422 47.00 -0.96 58.06
N GLU A 423 46.98 -0.62 59.35
CA GLU A 423 46.02 -1.20 60.29
C GLU A 423 44.56 -0.85 59.91
N ASP A 424 44.31 0.39 59.49
CA ASP A 424 42.99 0.83 59.02
C ASP A 424 42.51 -0.01 57.82
N ASP A 425 43.38 -0.26 56.84
CA ASP A 425 43.07 -1.09 55.67
C ASP A 425 42.83 -2.57 56.02
N LYS A 426 43.56 -3.10 57.01
CA LYS A 426 43.33 -4.46 57.51
C LYS A 426 41.95 -4.60 58.11
N THR A 427 41.52 -3.64 58.94
CA THR A 427 40.20 -3.71 59.58
C THR A 427 39.08 -3.71 58.55
N VAL A 428 39.22 -2.91 57.49
CA VAL A 428 38.27 -2.83 56.37
C VAL A 428 38.13 -4.17 55.65
N ILE A 429 39.25 -4.82 55.30
CA ILE A 429 39.23 -6.12 54.59
C ILE A 429 38.76 -7.25 55.50
N GLN A 430 39.22 -7.29 56.77
CA GLN A 430 38.81 -8.31 57.73
C GLN A 430 37.32 -8.23 58.04
N SER A 431 36.75 -7.03 58.13
CA SER A 431 35.31 -6.84 58.32
C SER A 431 34.51 -7.39 57.16
N PHE A 432 34.94 -7.13 55.92
CA PHE A 432 34.32 -7.69 54.71
C PHE A 432 34.43 -9.23 54.66
N MET A 433 35.59 -9.79 54.99
CA MET A 433 35.79 -11.24 55.05
C MET A 433 34.91 -11.91 56.11
N ALA A 434 34.68 -11.24 57.24
CA ALA A 434 33.83 -11.72 58.32
C ALA A 434 32.34 -11.64 57.97
N SER A 435 31.89 -10.51 57.40
CA SER A 435 30.49 -10.32 57.00
C SER A 435 30.11 -11.17 55.79
N LYS A 436 31.07 -11.42 54.87
CA LYS A 436 30.85 -12.03 53.55
C LYS A 436 29.85 -11.27 52.66
N GLU A 437 29.57 -10.01 53.03
CA GLU A 437 28.66 -9.10 52.36
C GLU A 437 29.40 -7.82 51.99
N LEU A 438 29.16 -7.30 50.78
CA LEU A 438 29.79 -6.06 50.32
C LEU A 438 29.40 -4.89 51.23
N PRO A 439 30.32 -3.96 51.55
CA PRO A 439 29.99 -2.79 52.36
C PRO A 439 28.95 -1.89 51.67
N GLU A 440 27.99 -1.38 52.45
CA GLU A 440 27.01 -0.39 51.99
C GLU A 440 27.19 0.93 52.77
N PRO A 441 27.69 2.02 52.16
CA PRO A 441 28.12 2.16 50.77
C PRO A 441 29.53 1.57 50.50
N ILE A 442 29.77 1.13 49.27
CA ILE A 442 31.15 0.88 48.80
C ILE A 442 31.87 2.22 48.67
N ASP A 443 32.73 2.51 49.65
CA ASP A 443 33.58 3.69 49.65
C ASP A 443 34.85 3.49 48.80
N GLY A 444 35.53 4.59 48.51
CA GLY A 444 36.75 4.57 47.70
C GLY A 444 37.93 3.88 48.39
N ASN A 445 37.96 3.88 49.73
CA ASN A 445 39.03 3.25 50.49
C ASN A 445 38.96 1.73 50.31
N PHE A 446 37.80 1.12 50.51
CA PHE A 446 37.57 -0.31 50.32
C PHE A 446 38.02 -0.78 48.93
N VAL A 447 37.61 -0.09 47.87
CA VAL A 447 37.97 -0.45 46.48
C VAL A 447 39.47 -0.32 46.25
N GLN A 448 40.10 0.74 46.76
CA GLN A 448 41.53 0.96 46.60
C GLN A 448 42.35 -0.07 47.39
N THR A 449 41.88 -0.46 48.57
CA THR A 449 42.49 -1.51 49.40
C THR A 449 42.36 -2.86 48.71
N LEU A 450 41.19 -3.23 48.17
CA LEU A 450 41.03 -4.44 47.36
C LEU A 450 41.98 -4.46 46.15
N LYS A 451 42.04 -3.35 45.40
CA LYS A 451 42.95 -3.20 44.26
C LYS A 451 44.40 -3.40 44.67
N THR A 452 44.79 -2.84 45.80
CA THR A 452 46.16 -2.91 46.33
C THR A 452 46.53 -4.33 46.74
N VAL A 453 45.67 -4.99 47.51
CA VAL A 453 45.91 -6.33 48.04
C VAL A 453 45.96 -7.37 46.92
N LEU A 454 44.98 -7.30 46.00
CA LEU A 454 44.83 -8.26 44.91
C LEU A 454 45.78 -8.00 43.73
N ALA A 455 46.50 -6.88 43.72
CA ALA A 455 47.55 -6.61 42.73
C ALA A 455 48.82 -7.45 42.95
N GLY A 456 48.94 -8.16 44.07
CA GLY A 456 50.11 -8.95 44.45
C GLY A 456 51.21 -8.07 45.05
N LEU A 457 51.05 -7.73 46.33
CA LEU A 457 52.00 -6.89 47.07
C LEU A 457 53.39 -7.54 47.16
N GLN A 458 54.42 -6.70 47.06
CA GLN A 458 55.83 -7.10 47.13
C GLN A 458 56.47 -6.49 48.39
N LYS A 459 56.81 -7.36 49.34
CA LYS A 459 57.58 -6.96 50.52
C LYS A 459 58.99 -6.54 50.13
N VAL A 460 59.41 -5.36 50.57
CA VAL A 460 60.79 -4.89 50.49
C VAL A 460 61.31 -4.71 51.90
N PRO A 461 62.06 -5.68 52.44
CA PRO A 461 62.61 -5.57 53.78
C PRO A 461 63.74 -4.54 53.79
N VAL A 462 63.70 -3.65 54.78
CA VAL A 462 64.76 -2.68 55.06
C VAL A 462 65.25 -2.94 56.47
N LYS A 463 66.48 -3.45 56.59
CA LYS A 463 67.07 -3.72 57.91
C LYS A 463 67.39 -2.41 58.60
N LYS A 464 66.94 -2.24 59.85
CA LYS A 464 67.20 -1.02 60.65
C LYS A 464 68.69 -0.71 60.77
N ALA A 465 69.53 -1.74 60.90
CA ALA A 465 70.98 -1.59 61.00
C ALA A 465 71.60 -0.97 59.72
N GLU A 466 71.11 -1.33 58.54
CA GLU A 466 71.59 -0.80 57.26
C GLU A 466 71.17 0.66 57.08
N LEU A 467 69.94 1.00 57.49
CA LEU A 467 69.44 2.37 57.46
C LEU A 467 70.19 3.29 58.45
N ILE A 468 70.45 2.81 59.67
CA ILE A 468 71.26 3.53 60.67
C ILE A 468 72.69 3.72 60.16
N LYS A 469 73.26 2.71 59.50
CA LYS A 469 74.61 2.79 58.90
C LYS A 469 74.66 3.80 57.75
N LEU A 470 73.64 3.82 56.89
CA LEU A 470 73.51 4.82 55.82
C LEU A 470 73.52 6.24 56.38
N VAL A 471 72.71 6.49 57.43
CA VAL A 471 72.64 7.81 58.10
C VAL A 471 73.94 8.15 58.84
N SER A 472 74.57 7.17 59.48
CA SER A 472 75.82 7.37 60.22
C SER A 472 77.02 7.67 59.30
N ASN A 473 77.01 7.16 58.07
CA ASN A 473 78.07 7.38 57.07
C ASN A 473 77.96 8.71 56.33
N LEU A 474 76.82 9.41 56.42
CA LEU A 474 76.61 10.71 55.77
C LEU A 474 77.33 11.87 56.47
N GLY A 475 77.58 11.78 57.78
CA GLY A 475 78.16 12.89 58.56
C GLY A 475 77.21 14.11 58.67
N PRO A 476 77.69 15.28 59.12
CA PRO A 476 76.88 16.50 59.14
C PRO A 476 76.39 16.85 57.72
N SER A 477 75.08 16.73 57.51
CA SER A 477 74.46 16.84 56.18
C SER A 477 73.34 17.87 56.19
N THR A 478 73.11 18.50 55.04
CA THR A 478 71.92 19.32 54.79
C THR A 478 70.66 18.44 54.72
N PRO A 479 69.45 19.01 54.94
CA PRO A 479 68.20 18.27 54.83
C PRO A 479 68.02 17.57 53.47
N GLU A 480 68.48 18.21 52.39
CA GLU A 480 68.42 17.71 51.03
C GLU A 480 69.35 16.51 50.82
N GLU A 481 70.56 16.54 51.37
CA GLU A 481 71.52 15.43 51.28
C GLU A 481 71.01 14.18 52.02
N LEU A 482 70.40 14.35 53.20
CA LEU A 482 69.81 13.24 53.94
C LEU A 482 68.60 12.62 53.21
N LYS A 483 67.68 13.46 52.69
CA LYS A 483 66.53 13.00 51.90
C LYS A 483 66.98 12.24 50.66
N ARG A 484 67.99 12.76 49.95
CA ARG A 484 68.52 12.14 48.72
C ARG A 484 69.14 10.78 49.00
N ALA A 485 69.95 10.66 50.05
CA ALA A 485 70.59 9.38 50.39
C ALA A 485 69.57 8.29 50.77
N ILE A 486 68.51 8.65 51.50
CA ILE A 486 67.42 7.71 51.81
C ILE A 486 66.65 7.35 50.54
N SER A 487 66.35 8.33 49.68
CA SER A 487 65.67 8.08 48.39
C SER A 487 66.49 7.15 47.51
N ASP A 488 67.78 7.42 47.30
CA ASP A 488 68.68 6.62 46.46
C ASP A 488 68.79 5.17 47.00
N TYR A 489 68.81 5.00 48.32
CA TYR A 489 68.80 3.69 48.95
C TYR A 489 67.49 2.94 48.70
N VAL A 490 66.34 3.59 48.89
CA VAL A 490 65.03 3.00 48.59
C VAL A 490 64.91 2.66 47.11
N ASP A 491 65.32 3.56 46.21
CA ASP A 491 65.30 3.35 44.76
C ASP A 491 66.20 2.18 44.33
N SER A 492 67.31 1.94 45.05
CA SER A 492 68.15 0.77 44.82
C SER A 492 67.45 -0.54 45.16
N LEU A 493 66.61 -0.56 46.21
CA LEU A 493 65.88 -1.74 46.68
C LEU A 493 64.58 -2.02 45.90
N THR A 494 64.03 -0.98 45.28
CA THR A 494 62.80 -1.03 44.46
C THR A 494 63.08 -1.09 42.96
N ARG A 495 64.35 -1.01 42.53
CA ARG A 495 64.76 -1.08 41.12
C ARG A 495 64.18 -2.31 40.42
N GLY A 496 63.48 -2.08 39.31
CA GLY A 496 62.87 -3.14 38.50
C GLY A 496 61.56 -3.72 39.07
N LYS A 497 61.04 -3.19 40.18
CA LYS A 497 59.73 -3.55 40.75
C LYS A 497 58.66 -2.56 40.33
N ASP A 498 57.40 -3.00 40.34
CA ASP A 498 56.27 -2.09 40.21
C ASP A 498 56.09 -1.34 41.54
N ILE A 499 56.42 -0.05 41.53
CA ILE A 499 56.38 0.84 42.70
C ILE A 499 54.98 0.83 43.35
N ASN A 500 53.91 0.62 42.58
CA ASN A 500 52.55 0.59 43.11
C ASN A 500 52.28 -0.64 43.99
N LYS A 501 53.03 -1.73 43.80
CA LYS A 501 52.89 -3.00 44.52
C LYS A 501 53.88 -3.14 45.67
N VAL A 502 54.90 -2.29 45.73
CA VAL A 502 55.95 -2.36 46.76
C VAL A 502 55.43 -1.87 48.11
N ARG A 503 55.76 -2.60 49.17
CA ARG A 503 55.57 -2.19 50.57
C ARG A 503 56.88 -2.36 51.32
N ILE A 504 57.44 -1.23 51.81
CA ILE A 504 58.69 -1.21 52.55
C ILE A 504 58.41 -1.58 54.01
N VAL A 505 59.06 -2.63 54.49
CA VAL A 505 58.91 -3.12 55.88
C VAL A 505 60.23 -2.97 56.60
N LEU A 506 60.24 -2.26 57.72
CA LEU A 506 61.44 -2.11 58.55
C LEU A 506 61.61 -3.33 59.46
N GLU A 507 62.67 -4.10 59.22
CA GLU A 507 63.03 -5.28 60.01
C GLU A 507 64.08 -4.93 61.07
#